data_AF-A0A2I1FV01-F1
#
_entry.id   AF-A0A2I1FV01-F1
#
_cell.length_a   1.000
_cell.length_b   1.000
_cell.length_c   1.000
_cell.angle_alpha   90.00
_cell.angle_beta   90.00
_cell.angle_gamma   90.00
#
_symmetry.space_group_name_H-M   'P 1'
#
loop_
_entity.id
_entity.type
_entity.pdbx_description
1 polymer ?
#
loop_
_entity_poly.entity_id
_entity_poly.type
_entity_poly.pdbx_seq_one_letter_code
_entity_poly.pdbx_strand_id
1 'polypeptide(L)'
;MIPSYLSFNVLYFVIVVLNHLLFEVESFTPLGRLAHTSVLVENKLYFLGGVINDPLKASNGLFYLDVSKQFDVSTPPWVDPTITIPFGSSYATVAMRNINNKPTIYLIGGFNAPLLSTLDLNTSKWSKPFFKDEPLTRSGMKSVIDDTGKIYIYGGIHYSSPTYGIQYLDEMLILDTVGLSWSDGFTMNSPKDRFDFTATFLPNGIIVYIGGIIVAISGNKEVDIGEIKLYNTNLSIWTTELIFCKAPDGKVIVYGGVKSVGEIRQQVVPDLAVLNTNIKPFEWTVPSVSSGVKVPSLAYHTANLVGDYMIVAFGNITQKNSGPLENKNPNIYVMDIKSYTWVNTLNPPKLGSSSSSTTGSTSSSTTSKPGPMTIAGTTGGIATLIIIISVSYLLYRKKRTIIYAPQAKHAINC
;
A
#
# COMPACT_ATOMS: atom_id res chain seq x y z
N MET A 1 -54.63 -31.27 15.73
CA MET A 1 -54.40 -29.95 16.34
C MET A 1 -52.99 -29.92 16.89
N ILE A 2 -52.04 -29.33 16.17
CA ILE A 2 -50.72 -29.01 16.73
C ILE A 2 -50.94 -27.80 17.64
N PRO A 3 -50.51 -27.79 18.91
CA PRO A 3 -50.76 -26.67 19.80
C PRO A 3 -50.05 -25.43 19.24
N SER A 4 -50.77 -24.33 19.05
CA SER A 4 -50.26 -23.04 18.54
C SER A 4 -49.06 -22.49 19.34
N TYR A 5 -48.89 -22.95 20.58
CA TYR A 5 -47.75 -22.62 21.45
C TYR A 5 -46.44 -23.30 21.02
N LEU A 6 -46.48 -24.48 20.41
CA LEU A 6 -45.28 -25.20 19.97
C LEU A 6 -44.66 -24.52 18.74
N SER A 7 -45.49 -23.98 17.84
CA SER A 7 -45.03 -23.21 16.67
C SER A 7 -44.37 -21.88 17.05
N PHE A 8 -44.84 -21.20 18.10
CA PHE A 8 -44.27 -19.91 18.51
C PHE A 8 -42.89 -20.08 19.15
N ASN A 9 -42.72 -21.07 20.04
CA ASN A 9 -41.44 -21.32 20.70
C ASN A 9 -40.37 -21.85 19.73
N VAL A 10 -40.76 -22.67 18.75
CA VAL A 10 -39.85 -23.12 17.68
C VAL A 10 -39.46 -21.95 16.78
N LEU A 11 -40.40 -21.08 16.39
CA LEU A 11 -40.09 -19.90 15.58
C LEU A 11 -39.19 -18.91 16.34
N TYR A 12 -39.46 -18.66 17.63
CA TYR A 12 -38.63 -17.83 18.49
C TYR A 12 -37.21 -18.41 18.63
N PHE A 13 -37.10 -19.72 18.86
CA PHE A 13 -35.82 -20.40 18.93
C PHE A 13 -35.06 -20.34 17.60
N VAL A 14 -35.74 -20.51 16.46
CA VAL A 14 -35.15 -20.36 15.13
C VAL A 14 -34.70 -18.92 14.87
N ILE A 15 -35.45 -17.90 15.29
CA ILE A 15 -35.04 -16.49 15.18
C ILE A 15 -33.84 -16.19 16.08
N VAL A 16 -33.79 -16.72 17.30
CA VAL A 16 -32.64 -16.57 18.21
C VAL A 16 -31.41 -17.27 17.65
N VAL A 17 -31.56 -18.48 17.13
CA VAL A 17 -30.48 -19.22 16.45
C VAL A 17 -30.04 -18.51 15.18
N LEU A 18 -30.97 -18.01 14.35
CA LEU A 18 -30.64 -17.21 13.17
C LEU A 18 -29.95 -15.91 13.55
N ASN A 19 -30.35 -15.21 14.61
CA ASN A 19 -29.66 -14.02 15.13
C ASN A 19 -28.27 -14.34 15.70
N HIS A 20 -28.06 -15.55 16.22
CA HIS A 20 -26.74 -16.04 16.62
C HIS A 20 -25.91 -16.60 15.44
N LEU A 21 -26.56 -16.95 14.32
CA LEU A 21 -25.95 -17.36 13.05
C LEU A 21 -25.81 -16.19 12.07
N LEU A 22 -26.35 -15.01 12.37
CA LEU A 22 -26.00 -13.74 11.73
C LEU A 22 -24.61 -13.40 12.24
N PHE A 23 -23.62 -14.03 11.64
CA PHE A 23 -22.23 -13.73 11.87
C PHE A 23 -21.99 -12.27 11.47
N GLU A 24 -21.57 -11.43 12.41
CA GLU A 24 -20.69 -10.32 12.04
C GLU A 24 -19.46 -10.97 11.41
N VAL A 25 -19.41 -10.98 10.08
CA VAL A 25 -18.15 -11.19 9.38
C VAL A 25 -17.31 -9.97 9.74
N GLU A 26 -16.49 -10.09 10.79
CA GLU A 26 -15.51 -9.06 11.12
C GLU A 26 -14.63 -8.84 9.88
N SER A 27 -14.88 -7.74 9.18
CA SER A 27 -14.05 -7.30 8.08
C SER A 27 -12.66 -7.00 8.63
N PHE A 28 -11.64 -7.59 8.02
CA PHE A 28 -10.25 -7.31 8.40
C PHE A 28 -10.01 -5.79 8.36
N THR A 29 -9.40 -5.24 9.40
CA THR A 29 -9.02 -3.82 9.45
C THR A 29 -7.55 -3.72 9.84
N PRO A 30 -6.69 -3.14 8.98
CA PRO A 30 -5.27 -3.03 9.26
C PRO A 30 -4.99 -2.01 10.37
N LEU A 31 -4.00 -2.32 11.21
CA LEU A 31 -3.46 -1.36 12.18
C LEU A 31 -2.69 -0.23 11.48
N GLY A 32 -2.72 0.96 12.09
CA GLY A 32 -1.92 2.11 11.69
C GLY A 32 -0.41 1.82 11.69
N ARG A 33 0.27 2.30 10.65
CA ARG A 33 1.68 1.98 10.38
C ARG A 33 2.37 3.09 9.60
N LEU A 34 3.69 3.14 9.68
CA LEU A 34 4.52 4.03 8.87
C LEU A 34 5.66 3.26 8.19
N ALA A 35 6.32 3.87 7.21
CA ALA A 35 7.45 3.28 6.48
C ALA A 35 7.16 1.88 5.90
N HIS A 36 5.89 1.63 5.57
CA HIS A 36 5.46 0.51 4.78
C HIS A 36 5.63 0.85 3.30
N THR A 37 5.54 -0.15 2.44
CA THR A 37 5.58 0.05 0.99
C THR A 37 4.28 -0.45 0.37
N SER A 38 3.95 0.04 -0.83
CA SER A 38 2.70 -0.30 -1.50
C SER A 38 2.86 -0.37 -3.01
N VAL A 39 2.08 -1.25 -3.63
CA VAL A 39 2.07 -1.42 -5.09
C VAL A 39 0.67 -1.81 -5.56
N LEU A 40 0.22 -1.16 -6.63
CA LEU A 40 -1.02 -1.53 -7.30
C LEU A 40 -0.75 -2.71 -8.25
N VAL A 41 -1.53 -3.78 -8.09
CA VAL A 41 -1.53 -4.94 -8.99
C VAL A 41 -2.95 -5.13 -9.49
N GLU A 42 -3.18 -4.83 -10.76
CA GLU A 42 -4.52 -4.77 -11.34
C GLU A 42 -5.45 -3.88 -10.49
N ASN A 43 -6.46 -4.47 -9.84
CA ASN A 43 -7.43 -3.77 -8.99
C ASN A 43 -7.18 -3.98 -7.49
N LYS A 44 -5.96 -4.37 -7.11
CA LYS A 44 -5.58 -4.62 -5.71
C LYS A 44 -4.39 -3.76 -5.34
N LEU A 45 -4.59 -2.83 -4.41
CA LEU A 45 -3.49 -2.04 -3.86
C LEU A 45 -2.91 -2.76 -2.65
N TYR A 46 -1.76 -3.41 -2.84
CA TYR A 46 -1.07 -4.16 -1.79
C TYR A 46 -0.27 -3.24 -0.89
N PHE A 47 -0.24 -3.58 0.41
CA PHE A 47 0.56 -2.93 1.45
C PHE A 47 1.43 -3.97 2.13
N LEU A 48 2.73 -3.66 2.26
CA LEU A 48 3.73 -4.60 2.76
C LEU A 48 4.52 -3.97 3.90
N GLY A 49 4.52 -4.65 5.05
CA GLY A 49 5.35 -4.35 6.20
C GLY A 49 5.01 -3.03 6.89
N GLY A 50 6.04 -2.27 7.25
CA GLY A 50 6.00 -1.03 8.02
C GLY A 50 6.17 -1.22 9.52
N VAL A 51 6.13 -0.11 10.25
CA VAL A 51 6.34 -0.05 11.70
C VAL A 51 5.02 0.23 12.40
N ILE A 52 4.54 -0.68 13.27
CA ILE A 52 3.25 -0.55 13.98
C ILE A 52 3.41 -0.02 15.41
N ASN A 53 4.29 -0.61 16.22
CA ASN A 53 4.52 -0.15 17.61
C ASN A 53 5.99 0.21 17.83
N ASP A 54 6.88 -0.76 17.65
CA ASP A 54 8.31 -0.65 17.94
C ASP A 54 9.10 -0.30 16.66
N PRO A 55 9.86 0.81 16.63
CA PRO A 55 10.67 1.22 15.47
C PRO A 55 11.74 0.21 15.06
N LEU A 56 12.18 -0.65 15.97
CA LEU A 56 13.18 -1.69 15.71
C LEU A 56 12.56 -3.02 15.24
N LYS A 57 11.23 -3.16 15.33
CA LYS A 57 10.51 -4.38 14.93
C LYS A 57 9.51 -4.07 13.82
N ALA A 58 10.00 -4.26 12.60
CA ALA A 58 9.17 -4.15 11.41
C ALA A 58 8.09 -5.25 11.36
N SER A 59 6.92 -4.89 10.86
CA SER A 59 5.82 -5.83 10.59
C SER A 59 6.18 -6.70 9.39
N ASN A 60 5.71 -7.95 9.44
CA ASN A 60 5.71 -8.87 8.31
C ASN A 60 4.33 -8.98 7.64
N GLY A 61 3.41 -8.06 7.96
CA GLY A 61 2.05 -8.08 7.44
C GLY A 61 2.00 -7.76 5.95
N LEU A 62 1.13 -8.46 5.24
CA LEU A 62 0.77 -8.19 3.85
C LEU A 62 -0.75 -8.26 3.74
N PHE A 63 -1.34 -7.21 3.18
CA PHE A 63 -2.79 -7.10 2.94
C PHE A 63 -3.02 -6.20 1.73
N TYR A 64 -4.25 -6.12 1.25
CA TYR A 64 -4.57 -5.22 0.15
C TYR A 64 -5.92 -4.53 0.31
N LEU A 65 -6.05 -3.39 -0.37
CA LEU A 65 -7.31 -2.70 -0.60
C LEU A 65 -7.86 -3.11 -1.96
N ASP A 66 -9.08 -3.67 -2.00
CA ASP A 66 -9.75 -4.00 -3.26
C ASP A 66 -10.37 -2.74 -3.88
N VAL A 67 -9.78 -2.25 -4.97
CA VAL A 67 -10.24 -1.04 -5.66
C VAL A 67 -11.06 -1.38 -6.91
N SER A 68 -11.53 -2.63 -7.06
CA SER A 68 -12.32 -3.07 -8.22
C SER A 68 -13.75 -2.53 -8.24
N LYS A 69 -14.26 -2.12 -7.07
CA LYS A 69 -15.63 -1.63 -6.89
C LYS A 69 -15.64 -0.31 -6.14
N GLN A 70 -16.76 0.39 -6.23
CA GLN A 70 -16.98 1.60 -5.45
C GLN A 70 -17.01 1.27 -3.96
N PHE A 71 -16.37 2.10 -3.14
CA PHE A 71 -16.43 1.99 -1.68
C PHE A 71 -16.39 3.35 -1.00
N ASP A 72 -16.89 3.38 0.24
CA ASP A 72 -16.78 4.53 1.13
C ASP A 72 -15.46 4.45 1.91
N VAL A 73 -14.74 5.57 1.98
CA VAL A 73 -13.43 5.68 2.64
C VAL A 73 -13.51 5.40 4.15
N SER A 74 -14.68 5.56 4.77
CA SER A 74 -14.92 5.17 6.18
C SER A 74 -15.06 3.66 6.38
N THR A 75 -15.31 2.91 5.30
CA THR A 75 -15.43 1.44 5.32
C THR A 75 -14.64 0.80 4.16
N PRO A 76 -13.30 0.95 4.12
CA PRO A 76 -12.52 0.45 2.99
C PRO A 76 -12.59 -1.08 2.89
N PRO A 77 -12.66 -1.64 1.66
CA PRO A 77 -12.72 -3.07 1.40
C PRO A 77 -11.32 -3.72 1.56
N TRP A 78 -10.86 -3.78 2.80
CA TRP A 78 -9.61 -4.43 3.17
C TRP A 78 -9.71 -5.94 3.08
N VAL A 79 -8.64 -6.57 2.57
CA VAL A 79 -8.52 -8.02 2.50
C VAL A 79 -7.18 -8.48 3.05
N ASP A 80 -7.25 -9.45 3.97
CA ASP A 80 -6.10 -10.25 4.40
C ASP A 80 -6.04 -11.51 3.53
N PRO A 81 -5.04 -11.64 2.62
CA PRO A 81 -4.90 -12.81 1.77
C PRO A 81 -4.36 -14.04 2.52
N THR A 82 -4.10 -13.95 3.83
CA THR A 82 -3.48 -14.99 4.67
C THR A 82 -2.05 -15.35 4.23
N ILE A 83 -1.37 -14.40 3.59
CA ILE A 83 0.04 -14.48 3.17
C ILE A 83 0.81 -13.48 4.02
N THR A 84 1.93 -13.90 4.60
CA THR A 84 2.83 -13.01 5.36
C THR A 84 4.18 -12.90 4.67
N ILE A 85 4.86 -11.78 4.89
CA ILE A 85 6.25 -11.61 4.48
C ILE A 85 7.09 -12.57 5.34
N PRO A 86 8.10 -13.27 4.80
CA PRO A 86 8.90 -14.22 5.59
C PRO A 86 9.78 -13.57 6.68
N PHE A 87 9.83 -12.24 6.72
CA PHE A 87 10.64 -11.41 7.60
C PHE A 87 9.91 -10.08 7.90
N GLY A 88 10.34 -9.36 8.94
CA GLY A 88 9.87 -8.00 9.18
C GLY A 88 10.46 -7.03 8.16
N SER A 89 9.64 -6.18 7.54
CA SER A 89 10.08 -5.26 6.48
C SER A 89 9.60 -3.84 6.75
N SER A 90 10.50 -2.87 6.79
CA SER A 90 10.18 -1.43 6.85
C SER A 90 11.23 -0.64 6.08
N TYR A 91 10.89 0.56 5.60
CA TYR A 91 11.78 1.39 4.76
C TYR A 91 12.29 0.68 3.50
N ALA A 92 11.57 -0.34 3.06
CA ALA A 92 11.81 -1.07 1.81
C ALA A 92 11.09 -0.40 0.64
N THR A 93 11.44 -0.79 -0.58
CA THR A 93 10.69 -0.42 -1.78
C THR A 93 10.12 -1.65 -2.44
N VAL A 94 9.22 -1.39 -3.37
CA VAL A 94 8.49 -2.43 -4.06
C VAL A 94 8.35 -2.05 -5.51
N ALA A 95 8.45 -3.06 -6.36
CA ALA A 95 8.03 -3.02 -7.74
C ALA A 95 7.10 -4.20 -8.01
N MET A 96 6.28 -4.11 -9.06
CA MET A 96 5.52 -5.24 -9.56
C MET A 96 5.75 -5.36 -11.05
N ARG A 97 5.83 -6.62 -11.50
CA ARG A 97 5.81 -6.93 -12.92
C ARG A 97 4.90 -8.12 -13.17
N ASN A 98 4.14 -8.05 -14.26
CA ASN A 98 3.35 -9.17 -14.75
C ASN A 98 3.97 -9.67 -16.07
N ILE A 99 4.70 -10.79 -16.00
CA ILE A 99 5.29 -11.43 -17.18
C ILE A 99 4.47 -12.69 -17.48
N ASN A 100 3.95 -12.83 -18.69
CA ASN A 100 3.20 -14.03 -19.13
C ASN A 100 2.08 -14.43 -18.14
N ASN A 101 1.26 -13.47 -17.69
CA ASN A 101 0.21 -13.66 -16.69
C ASN A 101 0.70 -14.21 -15.34
N LYS A 102 1.94 -13.88 -14.97
CA LYS A 102 2.55 -14.18 -13.67
C LYS A 102 2.86 -12.89 -12.92
N PRO A 103 1.86 -12.27 -12.28
CA PRO A 103 2.08 -11.07 -11.47
C PRO A 103 3.02 -11.39 -10.29
N THR A 104 4.17 -10.73 -10.26
CA THR A 104 5.22 -10.93 -9.28
C THR A 104 5.54 -9.61 -8.60
N ILE A 105 5.46 -9.58 -7.27
CA ILE A 105 5.90 -8.45 -6.45
C ILE A 105 7.38 -8.64 -6.10
N TYR A 106 8.18 -7.59 -6.29
CA TYR A 106 9.59 -7.53 -5.91
C TYR A 106 9.71 -6.61 -4.70
N LEU A 107 9.97 -7.18 -3.52
CA LEU A 107 10.25 -6.45 -2.29
C LEU A 107 11.77 -6.32 -2.15
N ILE A 108 12.26 -5.08 -2.12
CA ILE A 108 13.68 -4.76 -2.25
C ILE A 108 14.15 -3.97 -1.04
N GLY A 109 15.15 -4.51 -0.36
CA GLY A 109 15.80 -3.90 0.79
C GLY A 109 14.87 -3.71 1.99
N GLY A 110 15.17 -2.70 2.79
CA GLY A 110 14.51 -2.39 4.05
C GLY A 110 15.41 -2.60 5.28
N PHE A 111 14.98 -2.05 6.40
CA PHE A 111 15.71 -2.16 7.66
C PHE A 111 15.75 -3.62 8.15
N ASN A 112 16.96 -4.18 8.28
CA ASN A 112 17.20 -5.60 8.61
C ASN A 112 16.47 -6.61 7.69
N ALA A 113 16.27 -6.23 6.42
CA ALA A 113 15.61 -7.07 5.42
C ALA A 113 16.60 -7.59 4.36
N PRO A 114 16.29 -8.70 3.67
CA PRO A 114 17.07 -9.18 2.52
C PRO A 114 17.14 -8.14 1.39
N LEU A 115 18.17 -8.24 0.54
CA LEU A 115 18.30 -7.38 -0.64
C LEU A 115 17.09 -7.48 -1.58
N LEU A 116 16.66 -8.70 -1.88
CA LEU A 116 15.51 -8.97 -2.74
C LEU A 116 14.72 -10.17 -2.22
N SER A 117 13.40 -10.07 -2.26
CA SER A 117 12.47 -11.18 -2.12
C SER A 117 11.30 -10.98 -3.07
N THR A 118 10.86 -12.05 -3.72
CA THR A 118 9.79 -12.00 -4.72
C THR A 118 8.58 -12.80 -4.26
N LEU A 119 7.38 -12.26 -4.45
CA LEU A 119 6.11 -12.93 -4.21
C LEU A 119 5.41 -13.19 -5.54
N ASP A 120 5.23 -14.46 -5.87
CA ASP A 120 4.38 -14.90 -6.97
C ASP A 120 2.93 -14.89 -6.50
N LEU A 121 2.10 -14.00 -7.05
CA LEU A 121 0.71 -13.84 -6.63
C LEU A 121 -0.22 -14.95 -7.15
N ASN A 122 0.19 -15.74 -8.15
CA ASN A 122 -0.60 -16.89 -8.61
C ASN A 122 -0.46 -18.07 -7.65
N THR A 123 0.73 -18.25 -7.09
CA THR A 123 1.03 -19.36 -6.18
C THR A 123 1.03 -18.97 -4.71
N SER A 124 0.97 -17.66 -4.41
CA SER A 124 1.08 -17.10 -3.06
C SER A 124 2.38 -17.50 -2.35
N LYS A 125 3.47 -17.69 -3.11
CA LYS A 125 4.76 -18.17 -2.59
C LYS A 125 5.83 -17.11 -2.71
N TRP A 126 6.56 -16.95 -1.61
CA TRP A 126 7.79 -16.16 -1.57
C TRP A 126 8.97 -16.98 -2.08
N SER A 127 9.89 -16.30 -2.74
CA SER A 127 11.19 -16.81 -3.12
C SER A 127 12.26 -15.75 -2.91
N LYS A 128 13.49 -16.20 -2.71
CA LYS A 128 14.69 -15.36 -2.69
C LYS A 128 15.52 -15.71 -3.93
N PRO A 129 15.47 -14.91 -5.00
CA PRO A 129 16.35 -15.13 -6.15
C PRO A 129 17.80 -15.02 -5.72
N PHE A 130 18.67 -15.84 -6.31
CA PHE A 130 20.11 -15.81 -6.06
C PHE A 130 20.81 -15.14 -7.25
N PHE A 131 21.67 -14.17 -6.96
CA PHE A 131 22.56 -13.58 -7.94
C PHE A 131 24.01 -13.83 -7.53
N LYS A 132 24.89 -14.04 -8.50
CA LYS A 132 26.30 -14.29 -8.23
C LYS A 132 26.97 -13.08 -7.57
N ASP A 133 26.66 -11.89 -8.07
CA ASP A 133 27.19 -10.62 -7.62
C ASP A 133 26.02 -9.77 -7.08
N GLU A 134 25.78 -9.82 -5.78
CA GLU A 134 24.72 -9.07 -5.11
C GLU A 134 25.25 -7.75 -4.54
N PRO A 135 24.59 -6.60 -4.82
CA PRO A 135 24.95 -5.33 -4.20
C PRO A 135 24.58 -5.29 -2.71
N LEU A 136 25.04 -4.25 -2.02
CA LEU A 136 24.71 -4.04 -0.61
C LEU A 136 23.19 -3.85 -0.40
N THR A 137 22.68 -4.44 0.68
CA THR A 137 21.33 -4.20 1.19
C THR A 137 21.16 -2.72 1.52
N ARG A 138 19.95 -2.19 1.36
CA ARG A 138 19.70 -0.77 1.57
C ARG A 138 18.27 -0.50 2.02
N SER A 139 18.06 0.59 2.74
CA SER A 139 16.74 1.09 3.14
C SER A 139 16.61 2.59 2.85
N GLY A 140 15.40 3.14 2.96
CA GLY A 140 15.16 4.57 2.76
C GLY A 140 15.30 4.99 1.29
N MET A 141 14.95 4.09 0.38
CA MET A 141 14.97 4.26 -1.06
C MET A 141 13.57 4.14 -1.66
N LYS A 142 13.42 4.66 -2.88
CA LYS A 142 12.23 4.48 -3.72
C LYS A 142 12.68 3.94 -5.08
N SER A 143 12.21 2.75 -5.45
CA SER A 143 12.42 2.22 -6.80
C SER A 143 11.35 2.70 -7.77
N VAL A 144 11.72 2.68 -9.04
CA VAL A 144 10.78 2.74 -10.16
C VAL A 144 11.11 1.63 -11.16
N ILE A 145 10.10 1.20 -11.93
CA ILE A 145 10.24 0.15 -12.94
C ILE A 145 9.86 0.73 -14.30
N ASP A 146 10.63 0.39 -15.34
CA ASP A 146 10.29 0.73 -16.72
C ASP A 146 9.51 -0.39 -17.43
N ASP A 147 9.03 -0.10 -18.63
CA ASP A 147 8.25 -1.05 -19.45
C ASP A 147 9.06 -2.27 -19.91
N THR A 148 10.39 -2.18 -19.90
CA THR A 148 11.28 -3.30 -20.22
C THR A 148 11.47 -4.25 -19.05
N GLY A 149 11.07 -3.82 -17.84
CA GLY A 149 11.18 -4.56 -16.60
C GLY A 149 12.49 -4.34 -15.84
N LYS A 150 13.20 -3.24 -16.12
CA LYS A 150 14.33 -2.81 -15.32
C LYS A 150 13.83 -2.03 -14.12
N ILE A 151 14.29 -2.43 -12.93
CA ILE A 151 13.98 -1.74 -11.69
C ILE A 151 15.20 -0.88 -11.32
N TYR A 152 14.98 0.44 -11.23
CA TYR A 152 15.99 1.43 -10.90
C TYR A 152 15.90 1.76 -9.41
N ILE A 153 17.01 1.60 -8.68
CA ILE A 153 17.11 1.85 -7.25
C ILE A 153 18.35 2.70 -7.00
N TYR A 154 18.13 3.94 -6.58
CA TYR A 154 19.20 4.88 -6.28
C TYR A 154 19.40 5.05 -4.77
N GLY A 155 20.66 5.23 -4.35
CA GLY A 155 21.04 5.67 -3.02
C GLY A 155 20.50 4.82 -1.87
N GLY A 156 20.13 5.48 -0.76
CA GLY A 156 19.65 4.83 0.46
C GLY A 156 20.76 4.60 1.50
N ILE A 157 20.42 3.82 2.53
CA ILE A 157 21.30 3.54 3.67
C ILE A 157 21.53 2.04 3.78
N HIS A 158 22.80 1.63 3.82
CA HIS A 158 23.23 0.30 4.22
C HIS A 158 23.64 0.28 5.69
N TYR A 159 23.14 -0.71 6.42
CA TYR A 159 23.55 -0.98 7.80
C TYR A 159 24.45 -2.22 7.80
N SER A 160 25.77 -2.03 7.92
CA SER A 160 26.75 -3.12 7.91
C SER A 160 26.82 -3.86 9.25
N SER A 161 26.31 -3.25 10.32
CA SER A 161 26.09 -3.89 11.63
C SER A 161 24.94 -3.18 12.36
N PRO A 162 24.15 -3.89 13.18
CA PRO A 162 23.10 -3.28 13.99
C PRO A 162 23.58 -2.17 14.94
N THR A 163 24.89 -2.11 15.21
CA THR A 163 25.43 -1.27 16.28
C THR A 163 26.21 -0.04 15.81
N TYR A 164 27.03 -0.10 14.74
CA TYR A 164 27.97 1.02 14.45
C TYR A 164 28.41 1.25 12.99
N GLY A 165 27.79 0.61 11.99
CA GLY A 165 28.21 0.79 10.59
C GLY A 165 27.09 1.28 9.70
N ILE A 166 26.98 2.60 9.53
CA ILE A 166 26.05 3.22 8.56
C ILE A 166 26.86 3.62 7.34
N GLN A 167 26.51 3.06 6.18
CA GLN A 167 27.05 3.49 4.89
C GLN A 167 25.93 4.14 4.09
N TYR A 168 26.16 5.37 3.67
CA TYR A 168 25.28 6.08 2.75
C TYR A 168 25.70 5.73 1.33
N LEU A 169 24.71 5.41 0.51
CA LEU A 169 24.92 4.91 -0.84
C LEU A 169 24.56 6.01 -1.83
N ASP A 170 25.31 6.10 -2.91
CA ASP A 170 25.15 7.11 -3.97
C ASP A 170 25.16 6.50 -5.38
N GLU A 171 25.20 5.17 -5.47
CA GLU A 171 25.12 4.42 -6.70
C GLU A 171 23.68 4.25 -7.20
N MET A 172 23.55 4.13 -8.52
CA MET A 172 22.33 3.70 -9.19
C MET A 172 22.43 2.21 -9.44
N LEU A 173 21.58 1.41 -8.79
CA LEU A 173 21.43 -0.01 -9.11
C LEU A 173 20.29 -0.21 -10.11
N ILE A 174 20.51 -1.12 -11.04
CA ILE A 174 19.51 -1.55 -12.02
C ILE A 174 19.37 -3.06 -11.92
N LEU A 175 18.19 -3.53 -11.52
CA LEU A 175 17.82 -4.93 -11.55
C LEU A 175 17.08 -5.24 -12.84
N ASP A 176 17.69 -6.05 -13.70
CA ASP A 176 17.02 -6.62 -14.87
C ASP A 176 16.21 -7.85 -14.43
N THR A 177 14.89 -7.73 -14.44
CA THR A 177 13.99 -8.83 -14.04
C THR A 177 13.77 -9.88 -15.12
N VAL A 178 14.21 -9.64 -16.38
CA VAL A 178 14.25 -10.66 -17.45
C VAL A 178 15.57 -11.42 -17.38
N GLY A 179 16.68 -10.68 -17.45
CA GLY A 179 18.03 -11.23 -17.46
C GLY A 179 18.45 -11.80 -16.10
N LEU A 180 17.73 -11.46 -15.04
CA LEU A 180 18.05 -11.81 -13.65
C LEU A 180 19.48 -11.42 -13.30
N SER A 181 19.80 -10.13 -13.48
CA SER A 181 21.12 -9.58 -13.21
C SER A 181 21.03 -8.18 -12.59
N TRP A 182 22.03 -7.87 -11.77
CA TRP A 182 22.29 -6.51 -11.30
C TRP A 182 23.31 -5.83 -12.21
N SER A 183 23.16 -4.52 -12.39
CA SER A 183 24.13 -3.67 -13.06
C SER A 183 24.12 -2.27 -12.45
N ASP A 184 25.24 -1.57 -12.55
CA ASP A 184 25.36 -0.19 -12.08
C ASP A 184 25.00 0.80 -13.20
N GLY A 185 24.26 1.85 -12.84
CA GLY A 185 24.10 3.04 -13.65
C GLY A 185 25.25 4.02 -13.45
N PHE A 186 25.38 5.02 -14.33
CA PHE A 186 26.45 6.01 -14.19
C PHE A 186 26.22 6.89 -12.95
N THR A 187 27.29 7.14 -12.20
CA THR A 187 27.29 7.91 -10.94
C THR A 187 27.77 9.35 -11.10
N MET A 188 28.28 9.73 -12.27
CA MET A 188 28.71 11.10 -12.52
C MET A 188 27.52 12.07 -12.35
N ASN A 189 27.72 13.12 -11.55
CA ASN A 189 26.68 14.11 -11.17
C ASN A 189 25.50 13.55 -10.37
N SER A 190 25.59 12.32 -9.84
CA SER A 190 24.59 11.83 -8.90
C SER A 190 24.57 12.70 -7.63
N PRO A 191 23.41 12.85 -6.98
CA PRO A 191 23.39 13.40 -5.63
C PRO A 191 24.26 12.53 -4.70
N LYS A 192 24.76 13.12 -3.63
CA LYS A 192 25.57 12.39 -2.63
C LYS A 192 24.72 12.06 -1.41
N ASP A 193 24.89 10.85 -0.91
CA ASP A 193 24.39 10.39 0.39
C ASP A 193 22.90 10.66 0.65
N ARG A 194 22.06 10.43 -0.38
CA ARG A 194 20.64 10.78 -0.34
C ARG A 194 19.75 9.58 -0.02
N PHE A 195 18.79 9.76 0.89
CA PHE A 195 17.78 8.77 1.28
C PHE A 195 16.44 9.44 1.64
N ASP A 196 15.39 8.66 1.91
CA ASP A 196 14.02 9.11 2.25
C ASP A 196 13.38 10.06 1.22
N PHE A 197 13.78 9.95 -0.05
CA PHE A 197 13.23 10.73 -1.17
C PHE A 197 12.09 9.99 -1.88
N THR A 198 11.38 10.70 -2.77
CA THR A 198 10.47 10.07 -3.74
C THR A 198 11.09 10.03 -5.14
N ALA A 199 10.66 9.06 -5.94
CA ALA A 199 11.08 8.85 -7.32
C ALA A 199 9.85 8.56 -8.19
N THR A 200 9.77 9.18 -9.37
CA THR A 200 8.70 8.97 -10.35
C THR A 200 9.30 8.72 -11.73
N PHE A 201 8.92 7.61 -12.38
CA PHE A 201 9.32 7.32 -13.76
C PHE A 201 8.34 7.98 -14.73
N LEU A 202 8.85 8.87 -15.58
CA LEU A 202 8.06 9.53 -16.61
C LEU A 202 8.05 8.69 -17.90
N PRO A 203 6.97 8.76 -18.71
CA PRO A 203 6.86 8.05 -19.98
C PRO A 203 7.99 8.30 -21.01
N ASN A 204 8.77 9.36 -20.83
CA ASN A 204 9.91 9.67 -21.69
C ASN A 204 11.23 8.99 -21.25
N GLY A 205 11.20 8.13 -20.22
CA GLY A 205 12.39 7.47 -19.70
C GLY A 205 13.22 8.32 -18.74
N ILE A 206 12.65 9.43 -18.23
CA ILE A 206 13.28 10.23 -17.17
C ILE A 206 12.72 9.81 -15.81
N ILE A 207 13.61 9.53 -14.86
CA ILE A 207 13.25 9.41 -13.45
C ILE A 207 13.41 10.77 -12.78
N VAL A 208 12.36 11.25 -12.13
CA VAL A 208 12.36 12.48 -11.34
C VAL A 208 12.49 12.13 -9.87
N TYR A 209 13.55 12.60 -9.22
CA TYR A 209 13.81 12.46 -7.79
C TYR A 209 13.54 13.78 -7.07
N ILE A 210 12.74 13.74 -6.01
CA ILE A 210 12.30 14.93 -5.25
C ILE A 210 12.48 14.70 -3.75
N GLY A 211 13.02 15.71 -3.07
CA GLY A 211 13.19 15.73 -1.62
C GLY A 211 14.19 14.70 -1.10
N GLY A 212 13.93 14.21 0.10
CA GLY A 212 14.80 13.32 0.86
C GLY A 212 15.69 14.05 1.85
N ILE A 213 16.69 13.33 2.33
CA ILE A 213 17.65 13.76 3.33
C ILE A 213 19.04 13.50 2.76
N ILE A 214 19.94 14.45 2.94
CA ILE A 214 21.38 14.30 2.68
C ILE A 214 22.14 14.38 4.00
N VAL A 215 23.28 13.69 4.06
CA VAL A 215 24.20 13.78 5.19
C VAL A 215 25.06 15.03 5.00
N ALA A 216 25.12 15.89 6.03
CA ALA A 216 26.04 17.02 6.06
C ALA A 216 26.90 16.96 7.33
N ILE A 217 28.02 17.70 7.31
CA ILE A 217 28.97 17.79 8.42
C ILE A 217 28.27 18.25 9.72
N SER A 218 27.25 19.10 9.60
CA SER A 218 26.45 19.61 10.72
C SER A 218 25.25 18.73 11.09
N GLY A 219 25.14 17.51 10.55
CA GLY A 219 24.00 16.62 10.71
C GLY A 219 23.17 16.46 9.43
N ASN A 220 22.20 15.56 9.48
CA ASN A 220 21.30 15.28 8.37
C ASN A 220 20.46 16.52 8.02
N LYS A 221 20.31 16.79 6.72
CA LYS A 221 19.56 17.94 6.19
C LYS A 221 18.50 17.50 5.20
N GLU A 222 17.26 17.94 5.38
CA GLU A 222 16.21 17.77 4.37
C GLU A 222 16.54 18.56 3.10
N VAL A 223 16.30 17.93 1.95
CA VAL A 223 16.50 18.51 0.63
C VAL A 223 15.25 19.32 0.25
N ASP A 224 15.45 20.55 -0.22
CA ASP A 224 14.36 21.37 -0.74
C ASP A 224 13.72 20.70 -1.97
N ILE A 225 12.40 20.67 -2.04
CA ILE A 225 11.69 20.01 -3.15
C ILE A 225 11.93 20.70 -4.50
N GLY A 226 12.36 21.97 -4.50
CA GLY A 226 12.82 22.69 -5.68
C GLY A 226 14.15 22.16 -6.25
N GLU A 227 14.93 21.41 -5.46
CA GLU A 227 16.14 20.74 -5.93
C GLU A 227 15.83 19.39 -6.59
N ILE A 228 15.36 19.47 -7.83
CA ILE A 228 14.94 18.31 -8.62
C ILE A 228 16.16 17.64 -9.26
N LYS A 229 16.24 16.32 -9.15
CA LYS A 229 17.29 15.51 -9.78
C LYS A 229 16.70 14.58 -10.80
N LEU A 230 17.35 14.47 -11.96
CA LEU A 230 16.85 13.70 -13.09
C LEU A 230 17.86 12.62 -13.48
N TYR A 231 17.36 11.43 -13.77
CA TYR A 231 18.13 10.35 -14.35
C TYR A 231 17.48 9.92 -15.66
N ASN A 232 18.25 9.94 -16.75
CA ASN A 232 17.81 9.49 -18.07
C ASN A 232 18.14 8.01 -18.23
N THR A 233 17.12 7.15 -18.30
CA THR A 233 17.32 5.70 -18.38
C THR A 233 17.81 5.22 -19.75
N ASN A 234 17.50 5.96 -20.82
CA ASN A 234 17.95 5.64 -22.18
C ASN A 234 19.46 5.86 -22.35
N LEU A 235 19.96 6.93 -21.74
CA LEU A 235 21.39 7.28 -21.74
C LEU A 235 22.13 6.71 -20.52
N SER A 236 21.39 6.24 -19.51
CA SER A 236 21.90 5.80 -18.21
C SER A 236 22.73 6.86 -17.47
N ILE A 237 22.35 8.14 -17.55
CA ILE A 237 23.10 9.25 -16.93
C ILE A 237 22.22 10.15 -16.07
N TRP A 238 22.82 10.79 -15.07
CA TRP A 238 22.22 11.95 -14.40
C TRP A 238 22.29 13.16 -15.32
N THR A 239 21.17 13.87 -15.44
CA THR A 239 21.03 15.00 -16.35
C THR A 239 20.36 16.20 -15.68
N THR A 240 20.67 17.40 -16.16
CA THR A 240 19.91 18.63 -15.88
C THR A 240 19.01 19.01 -17.07
N GLU A 241 19.18 18.34 -18.21
CA GLU A 241 18.46 18.61 -19.44
C GLU A 241 17.34 17.61 -19.66
N LEU A 242 16.13 18.14 -19.85
CA LEU A 242 15.00 17.40 -20.37
C LEU A 242 15.17 17.29 -21.88
N ILE A 243 15.52 16.11 -22.37
CA ILE A 243 15.42 15.81 -23.79
C ILE A 243 13.92 15.75 -24.12
N PHE A 244 13.50 16.55 -25.09
CA PHE A 244 12.09 16.88 -25.31
C PHE A 244 11.25 15.68 -25.74
N CYS A 245 10.55 15.08 -24.79
CA CYS A 245 9.41 14.20 -25.02
C CYS A 245 8.37 14.55 -23.95
N LYS A 246 7.27 15.23 -24.32
CA LYS A 246 6.16 15.51 -23.41
C LYS A 246 5.64 14.20 -22.83
N ALA A 247 5.55 14.11 -21.52
CA ALA A 247 4.85 13.01 -20.86
C ALA A 247 3.33 13.26 -20.98
N PRO A 248 2.53 12.29 -21.45
CA PRO A 248 1.07 12.43 -21.61
C PRO A 248 0.36 13.05 -20.40
N ASP A 249 0.84 12.79 -19.19
CA ASP A 249 0.27 13.32 -17.94
C ASP A 249 1.22 14.21 -17.13
N GLY A 250 2.40 14.58 -17.69
CA GLY A 250 3.59 15.20 -17.07
C GLY A 250 3.42 16.08 -15.83
N LYS A 251 2.91 15.49 -14.75
CA LYS A 251 2.64 16.10 -13.46
C LYS A 251 3.09 15.12 -12.39
N VAL A 252 3.87 15.60 -11.43
CA VAL A 252 4.22 14.85 -10.23
C VAL A 252 3.52 15.50 -9.06
N ILE A 253 2.69 14.74 -8.36
CA ILE A 253 1.98 15.20 -7.16
C ILE A 253 2.83 14.84 -5.94
N VAL A 254 3.15 15.83 -5.11
CA VAL A 254 3.85 15.65 -3.84
C VAL A 254 2.88 16.02 -2.72
N TYR A 255 2.72 15.10 -1.76
CA TYR A 255 1.83 15.28 -0.62
C TYR A 255 2.53 15.00 0.71
N GLY A 256 2.31 15.85 1.71
CA GLY A 256 2.83 15.72 3.05
C GLY A 256 4.36 15.81 3.14
N GLY A 257 4.92 15.11 4.13
CA GLY A 257 6.34 15.17 4.47
C GLY A 257 6.60 15.89 5.80
N VAL A 258 7.88 16.12 6.09
CA VAL A 258 8.33 16.84 7.29
C VAL A 258 9.23 18.00 6.92
N LYS A 259 9.18 19.05 7.74
CA LYS A 259 10.16 20.13 7.75
C LYS A 259 10.80 20.18 9.13
N SER A 260 12.12 20.17 9.19
CA SER A 260 12.85 20.34 10.46
C SER A 260 13.01 21.83 10.78
N VAL A 261 12.67 22.20 12.01
CA VAL A 261 12.90 23.53 12.60
C VAL A 261 13.59 23.31 13.95
N GLY A 262 14.91 23.51 13.98
CA GLY A 262 15.74 23.00 15.07
C GLY A 262 15.64 21.47 15.14
N GLU A 263 15.46 20.93 16.34
CA GLU A 263 15.30 19.49 16.59
C GLU A 263 13.88 18.96 16.30
N ILE A 264 12.93 19.85 15.95
CA ILE A 264 11.52 19.49 15.79
C ILE A 264 11.21 19.22 14.31
N ARG A 265 10.75 17.99 14.02
CA ARG A 265 10.16 17.61 12.75
C ARG A 265 8.67 17.93 12.74
N GLN A 266 8.30 18.99 12.04
CA GLN A 266 6.93 19.49 11.99
C GLN A 266 6.30 19.33 10.60
N GLN A 267 5.01 19.63 10.52
CA GLN A 267 4.23 19.66 9.28
C GLN A 267 4.84 20.62 8.24
N VAL A 268 4.81 20.21 6.97
CA VAL A 268 5.16 21.04 5.81
C VAL A 268 4.03 22.03 5.46
N VAL A 269 4.37 23.12 4.77
CA VAL A 269 3.36 24.07 4.24
C VAL A 269 3.82 24.56 2.87
N PRO A 270 3.03 24.37 1.79
CA PRO A 270 1.75 23.64 1.74
C PRO A 270 1.92 22.11 1.86
N ASP A 271 0.82 21.41 2.16
CA ASP A 271 0.81 19.93 2.20
C ASP A 271 0.75 19.29 0.81
N LEU A 272 0.32 20.03 -0.21
CA LEU A 272 0.19 19.53 -1.59
C LEU A 272 0.88 20.48 -2.55
N ALA A 273 1.76 19.94 -3.39
CA ALA A 273 2.39 20.67 -4.49
C ALA A 273 2.41 19.78 -5.74
N VAL A 274 2.29 20.41 -6.91
CA VAL A 274 2.26 19.72 -8.20
C VAL A 274 3.35 20.28 -9.10
N LEU A 275 4.27 19.42 -9.51
CA LEU A 275 5.34 19.73 -10.44
C LEU A 275 4.87 19.45 -11.87
N ASN A 276 4.83 20.45 -12.73
CA ASN A 276 4.60 20.28 -14.15
C ASN A 276 5.92 19.99 -14.88
N THR A 277 6.05 18.76 -15.38
CA THR A 277 7.25 18.28 -16.08
C THR A 277 7.21 18.50 -17.59
N ASN A 278 6.12 19.10 -18.12
CA ASN A 278 5.97 19.41 -19.53
C ASN A 278 6.41 20.84 -19.90
N ILE A 279 6.82 21.66 -18.93
CA ILE A 279 7.28 23.04 -19.12
C ILE A 279 8.79 23.12 -18.81
N LYS A 280 9.51 24.03 -19.47
CA LYS A 280 10.94 24.28 -19.21
C LYS A 280 11.16 25.76 -18.81
N PRO A 281 11.72 26.04 -17.61
CA PRO A 281 12.02 25.09 -16.54
C PRO A 281 10.72 24.44 -16.00
N PHE A 282 10.86 23.32 -15.27
CA PHE A 282 9.71 22.72 -14.59
C PHE A 282 9.05 23.76 -13.67
N GLU A 283 7.73 23.69 -13.56
CA GLU A 283 6.94 24.67 -12.81
C GLU A 283 6.22 24.01 -11.64
N TRP A 284 6.39 24.58 -10.45
CA TRP A 284 5.63 24.18 -9.26
C TRP A 284 4.33 24.96 -9.17
N THR A 285 3.25 24.26 -8.87
CA THR A 285 1.93 24.84 -8.59
C THR A 285 1.39 24.32 -7.27
N VAL A 286 0.65 25.18 -6.55
CA VAL A 286 -0.07 24.82 -5.34
C VAL A 286 -1.56 24.90 -5.66
N PRO A 287 -2.22 23.78 -6.01
CA PRO A 287 -3.62 23.82 -6.39
C PRO A 287 -4.50 24.17 -5.19
N SER A 288 -5.65 24.79 -5.47
CA SER A 288 -6.67 25.03 -4.45
C SER A 288 -7.31 23.71 -4.04
N VAL A 289 -6.91 23.18 -2.89
CA VAL A 289 -7.45 21.94 -2.34
C VAL A 289 -8.80 22.23 -1.71
N SER A 290 -9.83 21.51 -2.14
CA SER A 290 -11.15 21.53 -1.51
C SER A 290 -11.40 20.21 -0.78
N SER A 291 -12.14 20.25 0.32
CA SER A 291 -12.40 19.05 1.11
C SER A 291 -13.64 19.19 1.98
N GLY A 292 -14.51 18.17 1.96
CA GLY A 292 -15.48 17.90 3.02
C GLY A 292 -14.92 17.03 4.14
N VAL A 293 -13.64 16.64 4.05
CA VAL A 293 -12.96 15.65 4.91
C VAL A 293 -11.76 16.30 5.60
N LYS A 294 -11.59 16.06 6.89
CA LYS A 294 -10.37 16.49 7.58
C LYS A 294 -9.24 15.53 7.27
N VAL A 295 -8.34 15.94 6.37
CA VAL A 295 -7.15 15.17 6.01
C VAL A 295 -5.94 15.73 6.76
N PRO A 296 -5.24 14.92 7.58
CA PRO A 296 -4.05 15.34 8.28
C PRO A 296 -2.84 15.38 7.34
N SER A 297 -1.86 16.24 7.61
CA SER A 297 -0.55 16.13 6.95
C SER A 297 0.18 14.89 7.45
N LEU A 298 0.69 14.07 6.53
CA LEU A 298 1.29 12.79 6.82
C LEU A 298 2.76 12.73 6.40
N ALA A 299 3.57 11.99 7.15
CA ALA A 299 4.92 11.59 6.77
C ALA A 299 5.06 10.06 6.82
N TYR A 300 6.03 9.50 6.09
CA TYR A 300 6.26 8.03 6.04
C TYR A 300 5.01 7.22 5.64
N HIS A 301 4.10 7.84 4.87
CA HIS A 301 2.92 7.23 4.27
C HIS A 301 3.26 6.70 2.87
N THR A 302 2.32 6.00 2.24
CA THR A 302 2.38 5.73 0.80
C THR A 302 1.28 6.49 0.07
N ALA A 303 1.57 6.92 -1.16
CA ALA A 303 0.63 7.57 -2.06
C ALA A 303 0.67 6.82 -3.41
N ASN A 304 -0.49 6.37 -3.90
CA ASN A 304 -0.58 5.56 -5.10
C ASN A 304 -1.70 6.08 -6.00
N LEU A 305 -1.45 6.12 -7.31
CA LEU A 305 -2.48 6.44 -8.30
C LEU A 305 -3.33 5.20 -8.58
N VAL A 306 -4.65 5.39 -8.61
CA VAL A 306 -5.68 4.41 -8.99
C VAL A 306 -6.67 5.12 -9.92
N GLY A 307 -6.44 5.02 -11.23
CA GLY A 307 -7.16 5.81 -12.23
C GLY A 307 -7.00 7.31 -11.98
N ASP A 308 -8.12 8.03 -11.87
CA ASP A 308 -8.16 9.48 -11.62
C ASP A 308 -8.01 9.85 -10.12
N TYR A 309 -7.72 8.87 -9.26
CA TYR A 309 -7.61 9.07 -7.83
C TYR A 309 -6.19 8.84 -7.32
N MET A 310 -5.77 9.64 -6.34
CA MET A 310 -4.63 9.36 -5.50
C MET A 310 -5.12 8.82 -4.16
N ILE A 311 -4.65 7.64 -3.76
CA ILE A 311 -4.91 7.05 -2.43
C ILE A 311 -3.68 7.27 -1.56
N VAL A 312 -3.84 8.02 -0.48
CA VAL A 312 -2.84 8.21 0.58
C VAL A 312 -3.18 7.31 1.74
N ALA A 313 -2.24 6.47 2.17
CA ALA A 313 -2.49 5.43 3.16
C ALA A 313 -1.53 5.46 4.34
N PHE A 314 -2.09 5.37 5.54
CA PHE A 314 -1.39 5.28 6.82
C PHE A 314 -0.37 6.43 7.02
N GLY A 315 0.76 6.16 7.66
CA GLY A 315 1.80 7.12 7.96
C GLY A 315 1.71 7.73 9.37
N ASN A 316 2.58 8.70 9.62
CA ASN A 316 2.59 9.44 10.86
C ASN A 316 1.97 10.83 10.68
N ILE A 317 1.13 11.25 11.62
CA ILE A 317 0.46 12.55 11.57
C ILE A 317 1.44 13.63 12.03
N THR A 318 1.69 14.61 11.16
CA THR A 318 2.55 15.76 11.46
C THR A 318 1.73 16.95 11.95
N GLN A 319 2.34 17.82 12.75
CA GLN A 319 1.66 18.95 13.38
C GLN A 319 2.39 20.26 13.10
N LYS A 320 1.66 21.38 13.04
CA LYS A 320 2.28 22.71 12.96
C LYS A 320 3.00 23.02 14.27
N ASN A 321 4.24 23.49 14.18
CA ASN A 321 5.03 23.96 15.32
C ASN A 321 5.22 22.91 16.44
N SER A 322 5.09 21.62 16.12
CA SER A 322 5.22 20.51 17.05
C SER A 322 5.69 19.26 16.34
N GLY A 323 6.23 18.31 17.10
CA GLY A 323 6.61 17.00 16.59
C GLY A 323 5.40 16.20 16.07
N PRO A 324 5.65 15.09 15.36
CA PRO A 324 4.57 14.21 14.91
C PRO A 324 3.83 13.60 16.10
N LEU A 325 2.56 13.22 15.90
CA LEU A 325 1.83 12.45 16.90
C LEU A 325 2.50 11.09 17.13
N GLU A 326 2.40 10.57 18.35
CA GLU A 326 2.90 9.23 18.67
C GLU A 326 2.02 8.13 18.04
N ASN A 327 0.71 8.38 17.98
CA ASN A 327 -0.26 7.47 17.39
C ASN A 327 -0.21 7.54 15.86
N LYS A 328 0.01 6.38 15.24
CA LYS A 328 0.08 6.23 13.79
C LYS A 328 -1.30 6.32 13.17
N ASN A 329 -1.39 6.92 11.98
CA ASN A 329 -2.64 7.00 11.24
C ASN A 329 -3.06 5.60 10.75
N PRO A 330 -4.27 5.10 11.10
CA PRO A 330 -4.81 3.85 10.58
C PRO A 330 -5.61 4.02 9.28
N ASN A 331 -5.86 5.26 8.85
CA ASN A 331 -6.82 5.55 7.79
C ASN A 331 -6.16 5.70 6.41
N ILE A 332 -7.02 5.63 5.40
CA ILE A 332 -6.71 6.06 4.03
C ILE A 332 -7.49 7.34 3.69
N TYR A 333 -6.99 8.07 2.70
CA TYR A 333 -7.60 9.27 2.16
C TYR A 333 -7.55 9.20 0.63
N VAL A 334 -8.62 9.63 -0.03
CA VAL A 334 -8.75 9.57 -1.49
C VAL A 334 -8.91 10.97 -2.05
N MET A 335 -8.04 11.34 -2.98
CA MET A 335 -8.09 12.61 -3.69
C MET A 335 -8.43 12.38 -5.16
N ASP A 336 -9.44 13.07 -5.66
CA ASP A 336 -9.66 13.25 -7.10
C ASP A 336 -8.57 14.19 -7.65
N ILE A 337 -7.70 13.70 -8.53
CA ILE A 337 -6.53 14.46 -8.99
C ILE A 337 -6.85 15.46 -10.10
N LYS A 338 -8.03 15.37 -10.70
CA LYS A 338 -8.49 16.34 -11.73
C LYS A 338 -8.94 17.63 -11.09
N SER A 339 -9.60 17.52 -9.93
CA SER A 339 -10.15 18.65 -9.17
C SER A 339 -9.35 19.00 -7.91
N TYR A 340 -8.36 18.19 -7.53
CA TYR A 340 -7.62 18.28 -6.26
C TYR A 340 -8.53 18.32 -5.03
N THR A 341 -9.58 17.50 -5.06
CA THR A 341 -10.59 17.43 -4.00
C THR A 341 -10.49 16.12 -3.24
N TRP A 342 -10.44 16.19 -1.92
CA TRP A 342 -10.54 14.99 -1.08
C TRP A 342 -11.99 14.51 -1.04
N VAL A 343 -12.20 13.23 -1.34
CA VAL A 343 -13.52 12.61 -1.48
C VAL A 343 -13.72 11.50 -0.45
N ASN A 344 -14.98 11.28 -0.06
CA ASN A 344 -15.36 10.19 0.85
C ASN A 344 -15.65 8.86 0.14
N THR A 345 -15.67 8.84 -1.19
CA THR A 345 -15.93 7.64 -1.97
C THR A 345 -14.92 7.51 -3.10
N LEU A 346 -14.43 6.30 -3.34
CA LEU A 346 -13.65 5.99 -4.52
C LEU A 346 -14.57 5.31 -5.52
N ASN A 347 -14.60 5.83 -6.75
CA ASN A 347 -15.24 5.16 -7.87
C ASN A 347 -14.17 4.43 -8.70
N PRO A 348 -14.35 3.15 -9.03
CA PRO A 348 -13.36 2.42 -9.80
C PRO A 348 -13.18 3.08 -11.17
N PRO A 349 -11.97 3.03 -11.75
CA PRO A 349 -11.76 3.48 -13.12
C PRO A 349 -12.74 2.75 -14.04
N LYS A 350 -13.57 3.48 -14.79
CA LYS A 350 -14.40 2.85 -15.82
C LYS A 350 -13.44 2.24 -16.84
N LEU A 351 -13.39 0.91 -16.94
CA LEU A 351 -12.76 0.27 -18.11
C LEU A 351 -13.44 0.86 -19.35
N GLY A 352 -12.63 1.36 -20.28
CA GLY A 352 -13.05 2.24 -21.36
C GLY A 352 -14.34 1.82 -22.05
N SER A 353 -15.33 2.70 -22.00
CA SER A 353 -16.33 2.80 -23.05
C SER A 353 -15.63 3.33 -24.29
N SER A 354 -15.25 2.45 -25.22
CA SER A 354 -15.15 2.86 -26.61
C SER A 354 -16.52 3.39 -27.03
N SER A 355 -16.55 4.64 -27.47
CA SER A 355 -17.71 5.26 -28.08
C SER A 355 -18.00 4.57 -29.42
N SER A 356 -18.82 3.53 -29.40
CA SER A 356 -19.53 3.05 -30.57
C SER A 356 -21.03 3.11 -30.29
N SER A 357 -21.66 4.13 -30.84
CA SER A 357 -23.10 4.26 -30.95
C SER A 357 -23.66 3.11 -31.78
N THR A 358 -24.50 2.27 -31.21
CA THR A 358 -25.49 1.53 -32.00
C THR A 358 -26.76 1.30 -31.19
N THR A 359 -27.85 1.67 -31.85
CA THR A 359 -29.26 1.69 -31.46
C THR A 359 -29.91 0.30 -31.50
N GLY A 360 -30.91 0.08 -30.63
CA GLY A 360 -31.91 -1.01 -30.71
C GLY A 360 -31.48 -2.32 -30.04
N SER A 361 -32.31 -3.06 -29.31
CA SER A 361 -33.77 -3.08 -29.21
C SER A 361 -34.19 -3.86 -27.96
N THR A 362 -35.28 -3.43 -27.34
CA THR A 362 -36.01 -4.10 -26.27
C THR A 362 -36.58 -5.44 -26.72
N SER A 363 -36.36 -6.50 -25.95
CA SER A 363 -37.20 -7.71 -25.98
C SER A 363 -37.44 -8.23 -24.57
N SER A 364 -38.71 -8.23 -24.18
CA SER A 364 -39.28 -8.82 -22.99
C SER A 364 -39.27 -10.35 -23.05
N SER A 365 -38.98 -11.01 -21.94
CA SER A 365 -39.32 -12.43 -21.73
C SER A 365 -39.79 -12.68 -20.31
N THR A 366 -40.98 -13.26 -20.22
CA THR A 366 -41.79 -13.56 -19.04
C THR A 366 -41.33 -14.82 -18.29
N THR A 367 -41.32 -14.71 -16.96
CA THR A 367 -41.65 -15.69 -15.90
C THR A 367 -41.52 -17.22 -16.12
N SER A 368 -40.89 -17.90 -15.16
CA SER A 368 -41.54 -19.03 -14.48
C SER A 368 -41.04 -19.19 -13.02
N LYS A 369 -42.00 -19.32 -12.09
CA LYS A 369 -41.77 -19.66 -10.68
C LYS A 369 -41.61 -21.17 -10.55
N PRO A 370 -40.72 -21.71 -9.69
CA PRO A 370 -40.77 -23.10 -9.31
C PRO A 370 -41.86 -23.31 -8.23
N GLY A 371 -42.66 -24.36 -8.40
CA GLY A 371 -43.72 -24.76 -7.47
C GLY A 371 -43.17 -25.36 -6.16
N PRO A 372 -44.01 -25.45 -5.11
CA PRO A 372 -43.60 -25.92 -3.79
C PRO A 372 -43.40 -27.44 -3.79
N MET A 373 -42.20 -27.89 -3.38
CA MET A 373 -41.88 -29.29 -3.14
C MET A 373 -42.10 -29.63 -1.67
N THR A 374 -43.04 -30.53 -1.40
CA THR A 374 -43.35 -31.10 -0.09
C THR A 374 -42.29 -32.11 0.30
N ILE A 375 -41.53 -31.86 1.38
CA ILE A 375 -40.62 -32.83 2.00
C ILE A 375 -41.26 -33.29 3.31
N ALA A 376 -41.66 -34.56 3.33
CA ALA A 376 -42.16 -35.27 4.51
C ALA A 376 -41.00 -35.61 5.46
N GLY A 377 -41.31 -35.66 6.75
CA GLY A 377 -40.34 -35.47 7.84
C GLY A 377 -39.42 -36.63 8.18
N THR A 378 -38.34 -36.27 8.87
CA THR A 378 -37.76 -37.04 9.99
C THR A 378 -37.27 -36.06 11.06
N THR A 379 -38.10 -35.77 12.05
CA THR A 379 -37.88 -34.76 13.10
C THR A 379 -36.88 -35.17 14.20
N GLY A 380 -36.07 -36.20 13.97
CA GLY A 380 -35.08 -36.69 14.94
C GLY A 380 -33.61 -36.38 14.62
N GLY A 381 -33.26 -36.17 13.34
CA GLY A 381 -31.87 -36.05 12.89
C GLY A 381 -31.31 -34.63 12.85
N ILE A 382 -32.17 -33.62 12.70
CA ILE A 382 -31.72 -32.23 12.51
C ILE A 382 -31.26 -31.61 13.83
N ALA A 383 -31.95 -31.90 14.94
CA ALA A 383 -31.58 -31.38 16.26
C ALA A 383 -30.23 -31.93 16.74
N THR A 384 -29.94 -33.22 16.47
CA THR A 384 -28.67 -33.85 16.84
C THR A 384 -27.51 -33.32 16.00
N LEU A 385 -27.71 -33.11 14.69
CA LEU A 385 -26.71 -32.46 13.81
C LEU A 385 -26.38 -31.03 14.26
N ILE A 386 -27.39 -30.24 14.64
CA ILE A 386 -27.19 -28.85 15.10
C ILE A 386 -26.40 -28.82 16.42
N ILE A 387 -26.68 -29.72 17.36
CA ILE A 387 -25.96 -29.82 18.64
C ILE A 387 -24.49 -30.20 18.41
N ILE A 388 -24.22 -31.17 17.54
CA ILE A 388 -22.85 -31.59 17.21
C ILE A 388 -22.06 -30.42 16.60
N ILE A 389 -22.62 -29.72 15.62
CA ILE A 389 -21.97 -28.57 14.98
C ILE A 389 -21.67 -27.47 16.01
N SER A 390 -22.62 -27.19 16.91
CA SER A 390 -22.48 -26.16 17.96
C SER A 390 -21.38 -26.51 18.97
N VAL A 391 -21.32 -27.75 19.44
CA VAL A 391 -20.29 -28.22 20.40
C VAL A 391 -18.90 -28.24 19.74
N SER A 392 -18.79 -28.73 18.52
CA SER A 392 -17.53 -28.72 17.76
C SER A 392 -17.00 -27.30 17.55
N TYR A 393 -17.89 -26.34 17.29
CA TYR A 393 -17.51 -24.93 17.12
C TYR A 393 -17.05 -24.26 18.43
N LEU A 394 -17.71 -24.54 19.57
CA LEU A 394 -17.28 -24.01 20.87
C LEU A 394 -15.89 -24.51 21.27
N LEU A 395 -15.58 -25.77 20.96
CA LEU A 395 -14.25 -26.35 21.17
C LEU A 395 -13.20 -25.71 20.25
N TYR A 396 -13.56 -25.44 18.99
CA TYR A 396 -12.69 -24.71 18.05
C TYR A 396 -12.39 -23.28 18.52
N ARG A 397 -13.41 -22.52 18.96
CA ARG A 397 -13.25 -21.15 19.46
C ARG A 397 -12.34 -21.10 20.69
N LYS A 398 -12.53 -22.00 21.66
CA LYS A 398 -11.66 -22.10 22.85
C LYS A 398 -10.19 -22.31 22.46
N LYS A 399 -9.93 -23.10 21.43
CA LYS A 399 -8.57 -23.32 20.91
C LYS A 399 -7.99 -22.08 20.21
N ARG A 400 -8.80 -21.32 19.46
CA ARG A 400 -8.37 -20.08 18.79
C ARG A 400 -8.09 -18.94 19.79
N THR A 401 -8.92 -18.76 20.81
CA THR A 401 -8.69 -17.72 21.84
C THR A 401 -7.40 -17.97 22.62
N ILE A 402 -7.00 -19.23 22.80
CA ILE A 402 -5.71 -19.58 23.43
C ILE A 402 -4.52 -19.25 22.52
N ILE A 403 -4.69 -19.29 21.20
CA ILE A 403 -3.61 -19.04 20.22
C ILE A 403 -3.41 -17.53 19.97
N TYR A 404 -4.43 -16.69 20.19
CA TYR A 404 -4.42 -15.25 19.86
C TYR A 404 -4.71 -14.31 21.03
N ALA A 405 -4.76 -14.78 22.27
CA ALA A 405 -4.78 -13.87 23.41
C ALA A 405 -3.42 -13.14 23.50
N PRO A 406 -3.39 -11.79 23.52
CA PRO A 406 -2.20 -11.09 23.95
C PRO A 406 -1.97 -11.45 25.41
N GLN A 407 -0.77 -11.94 25.75
CA GLN A 407 -0.31 -11.97 27.13
C GLN A 407 -0.21 -10.52 27.61
N ALA A 408 -1.31 -9.99 28.13
CA ALA A 408 -1.35 -8.77 28.92
C ALA A 408 -1.92 -9.13 30.28
N LYS A 409 -1.01 -9.44 31.23
CA LYS A 409 -1.15 -9.21 32.69
C LYS A 409 0.13 -9.62 33.42
N HIS A 410 0.45 -8.84 34.45
CA HIS A 410 1.64 -8.79 35.32
C HIS A 410 2.71 -7.79 34.82
N ALA A 411 3.08 -6.70 35.50
CA ALA A 411 2.97 -6.29 36.92
C ALA A 411 2.74 -4.76 36.99
N ILE A 412 1.92 -4.14 37.85
CA ILE A 412 1.96 -3.94 39.31
C ILE A 412 3.28 -3.38 39.86
N ASN A 413 3.20 -2.09 40.26
CA ASN A 413 3.93 -1.34 41.29
C ASN A 413 5.20 -1.95 41.93
N CYS A 414 6.30 -1.21 41.82
CA CYS A 414 6.98 -0.54 42.93
C CYS A 414 7.61 0.76 42.41
#